data_AF-T1AN15-F1
#
_entry.id   AF-T1AN15-F1
#
_cell.length_a   1.000
_cell.length_b   1.000
_cell.length_c   1.000
_cell.angle_alpha   90.00
_cell.angle_beta   90.00
_cell.angle_gamma   90.00
#
_symmetry.space_group_name_H-M   'P 1'
#
loop_
_entity.id
_entity.type
_entity.pdbx_description
1 polymer ?
#
loop_
_entity_poly.entity_id
_entity_poly.type
_entity_poly.pdbx_seq_one_letter_code
_entity_poly.pdbx_strand_id
1 'polypeptide(L)' 'IYAIHNMKTREFVEERYKAIGKVFMRAKVLIRVPKIYPHHRGDFREMEGIMFALRVRDMSKKPN' A
#
# COMPACT_ATOMS: atom_id res chain seq x y z
N ILE A 1 -9.28 3.18 5.89
CA ILE A 1 -7.83 2.90 5.95
C ILE A 1 -7.18 3.53 4.73
N TYR A 2 -6.10 4.26 4.95
CA TYR A 2 -5.19 4.73 3.90
C TYR A 2 -3.84 4.09 4.17
N ALA A 3 -3.25 3.45 3.17
CA ALA A 3 -2.00 2.74 3.34
C ALA A 3 -1.15 2.82 2.07
N ILE A 4 0.16 2.96 2.25
CA ILE A 4 1.15 2.96 1.18
C ILE A 4 2.04 1.75 1.37
N HIS A 5 2.23 0.99 0.29
CA HIS A 5 3.04 -0.23 0.27
C HIS A 5 4.07 -0.18 -0.84
N ASN A 6 5.08 -1.04 -0.76
CA ASN A 6 5.98 -1.29 -1.86
C ASN A 6 5.20 -1.88 -3.05
N MET A 7 5.51 -1.47 -4.29
CA MET A 7 4.84 -1.99 -5.48
C MET A 7 4.92 -3.53 -5.59
N LYS A 8 6.01 -4.13 -5.11
CA LYS A 8 6.24 -5.58 -5.14
C LYS A 8 5.23 -6.38 -4.34
N THR A 9 4.57 -5.78 -3.35
CA THR A 9 3.58 -6.47 -2.49
C THR A 9 2.14 -6.16 -2.88
N ARG A 10 1.92 -5.45 -4.00
CA ARG A 10 0.61 -4.98 -4.45
C ARG A 10 -0.46 -6.06 -4.43
N GLU A 11 -0.19 -7.20 -5.05
CA GLU A 11 -1.19 -8.27 -5.25
C GLU A 11 -1.61 -8.88 -3.91
N PHE A 12 -0.63 -9.27 -3.10
CA PHE A 12 -0.85 -9.77 -1.74
C PHE A 12 -1.69 -8.80 -0.89
N VAL A 13 -1.32 -7.51 -0.87
CA VAL A 13 -2.03 -6.51 -0.06
C VAL A 13 -3.44 -6.26 -0.59
N GLU A 14 -3.61 -6.23 -1.90
CA GLU A 14 -4.92 -6.00 -2.51
C GLU A 14 -5.91 -7.12 -2.20
N GLU A 15 -5.48 -8.38 -2.24
CA GLU A 15 -6.31 -9.52 -1.84
C GLU A 15 -6.74 -9.42 -0.38
N ARG A 16 -5.79 -9.09 0.52
CA ARG A 16 -6.09 -8.88 1.95
C ARG A 16 -7.09 -7.76 2.18
N TYR A 17 -6.97 -6.67 1.44
CA TYR A 17 -7.90 -5.53 1.54
C TYR A 17 -9.29 -5.81 0.98
N LYS A 18 -9.39 -6.59 -0.10
CA LYS A 18 -10.67 -7.06 -0.64
C LYS A 18 -11.42 -7.98 0.34
N ALA A 19 -10.68 -8.78 1.12
CA ALA A 19 -11.27 -9.67 2.12
C ALA A 19 -11.96 -8.91 3.28
N ILE A 20 -11.43 -7.74 3.67
CA ILE A 20 -11.92 -7.00 4.85
C ILE A 20 -12.75 -5.76 4.51
N GLY A 21 -12.83 -5.37 3.23
CA GLY A 21 -13.38 -4.07 2.87
C GLY A 21 -13.57 -3.86 1.37
N LYS A 22 -13.99 -2.66 1.02
CA LYS A 22 -14.06 -2.17 -0.36
C LYS A 22 -12.91 -1.21 -0.60
N VAL A 23 -11.97 -1.60 -1.45
CA VAL A 23 -10.94 -0.71 -2.01
C VAL A 23 -11.61 0.22 -3.02
N PHE A 24 -11.53 1.53 -2.78
CA PHE A 24 -12.13 2.54 -3.66
C PHE A 24 -11.10 3.44 -4.34
N MET A 25 -9.83 3.41 -3.90
CA MET A 25 -8.74 4.13 -4.56
C MET A 25 -7.48 3.28 -4.61
N ARG A 26 -6.78 3.39 -5.74
CA ARG A 26 -5.43 2.86 -5.98
C ARG A 26 -4.64 3.95 -6.69
N ALA A 27 -3.49 4.35 -6.15
CA ALA A 27 -2.62 5.33 -6.80
C ALA A 27 -1.17 4.84 -6.76
N LYS A 28 -0.51 4.76 -7.91
CA LYS A 28 0.93 4.54 -7.95
C LYS A 28 1.61 5.80 -7.42
N VAL A 29 2.59 5.63 -6.54
CA VAL A 29 3.34 6.74 -5.96
C VAL A 29 4.82 6.47 -6.13
N LEU A 30 5.60 7.54 -6.29
CA LEU A 30 7.06 7.46 -6.28
C LEU A 30 7.55 7.98 -4.93
N ILE A 31 8.31 7.16 -4.21
CA ILE A 31 8.79 7.46 -2.87
C ILE A 31 10.30 7.63 -2.94
N ARG A 32 10.79 8.82 -2.57
CA ARG A 32 12.21 9.08 -2.38
C ARG A 32 12.62 8.58 -1.00
N VAL A 33 13.51 7.60 -0.95
CA VAL A 33 14.01 7.04 0.30
C VAL A 33 15.48 7.43 0.46
N PRO A 34 15.87 8.01 1.61
CA PRO A 34 17.24 8.37 1.88
C PRO A 34 18.12 7.12 1.94
N LYS A 35 19.41 7.29 1.64
CA LYS A 35 20.39 6.23 1.70
C LYS A 35 20.48 5.63 3.11
N ILE A 36 20.00 4.39 3.27
CA ILE A 36 20.14 3.61 4.51
C ILE A 36 21.26 2.54 4.44
N TYR A 37 21.82 2.27 3.26
CA TYR A 37 22.86 1.24 3.07
C TYR A 37 24.17 1.78 2.47
N PRO A 38 25.35 1.32 2.95
CA PRO A 38 26.65 1.89 2.57
C PRO A 38 27.01 1.76 1.09
N HIS A 39 26.54 0.70 0.42
CA HIS A 39 26.94 0.33 -0.95
C HIS A 39 26.26 1.14 -2.08
N HIS A 40 25.44 2.14 -1.76
CA HIS A 40 24.79 2.98 -2.77
C HIS A 40 25.57 4.27 -3.08
N ARG A 41 25.73 4.62 -4.35
CA ARG A 41 26.51 5.80 -4.81
C ARG A 41 25.78 7.15 -4.76
N GLY A 42 24.45 7.17 -4.59
CA GLY A 42 23.64 8.40 -4.54
C GLY A 42 22.90 8.61 -3.21
N ASP A 43 22.53 9.86 -2.92
CA ASP A 43 21.93 10.28 -1.64
C ASP A 43 20.50 9.78 -1.42
N PHE A 44 19.76 9.58 -2.50
CA PHE A 44 18.37 9.12 -2.48
C PHE A 44 18.16 8.04 -3.54
N ARG A 45 17.28 7.09 -3.22
CA ARG A 45 16.74 6.14 -4.21
C ARG A 45 15.26 6.36 -4.36
N GLU A 46 14.78 6.29 -5.58
CA GLU A 46 13.35 6.27 -5.86
C GLU A 46 12.85 4.83 -5.80
N MET A 47 11.72 4.62 -5.13
CA MET A 47 11.02 3.36 -5.08
C MET A 47 9.58 3.55 -5.51
N GLU A 48 9.09 2.64 -6.33
CA GLU A 48 7.67 2.58 -6.67
C GLU A 48 6.87 2.03 -5.49
N GLY A 49 5.83 2.77 -5.12
CA GLY A 49 4.84 2.39 -4.14
C GLY A 49 3.44 2.37 -4.73
N ILE A 50 2.52 1.75 -3.98
CA ILE A 50 1.09 1.76 -4.27
C ILE A 50 0.35 2.24 -3.02
N MET A 51 -0.45 3.29 -3.19
CA MET A 51 -1.36 3.80 -2.18
C MET A 51 -2.74 3.18 -2.38
N PHE A 52 -3.32 2.67 -1.30
CA PHE A 52 -4.69 2.18 -1.24
C PHE A 52 -5.53 3.05 -0.33
N ALA A 53 -6.79 3.27 -0.72
CA ALA A 53 -7.84 3.70 0.19
C ALA A 53 -8.97 2.67 0.21
N LEU A 54 -9.35 2.26 1.42
CA LEU A 54 -10.43 1.30 1.62
C LEU A 54 -11.36 1.69 2.77
N ARG A 55 -12.63 1.33 2.59
CA ARG A 55 -13.65 1.34 3.63
C ARG A 55 -13.82 -0.10 4.13
N VAL A 56 -13.55 -0.32 5.42
CA VAL A 56 -13.69 -1.63 6.07
C VAL A 56 -15.18 -1.95 6.18
N ARG A 57 -15.55 -3.21 5.96
CA ARG A 57 -16.93 -3.66 6.22
C ARG A 57 -17.14 -3.66 7.73
N ASP A 58 -18.26 -3.12 8.17
CA ASP A 58 -18.64 -3.17 9.57
C ASP A 58 -18.98 -4.62 9.94
N MET A 59 -18.02 -5.33 10.55
CA MET A 59 -18.14 -6.75 10.91
C MET A 59 -19.12 -6.98 12.07
N SER A 60 -19.65 -5.91 12.68
CA SER A 60 -20.66 -5.98 13.73
C SER A 60 -22.08 -6.20 13.19
N LYS A 61 -22.31 -5.91 11.91
CA LYS A 61 -23.62 -6.12 11.28
C LYS A 61 -23.66 -7.52 10.67
N LYS A 62 -24.30 -8.46 11.38
CA LYS A 62 -24.67 -9.76 10.80
C LYS A 62 -25.50 -9.52 9.53
N PRO A 63 -25.28 -10.29 8.46
CA PRO A 63 -26.21 -10.29 7.33
C PRO A 63 -27.57 -10.82 7.83
N ASN A 64 -28.62 -10.05 7.59
CA ASN A 64 -30.01 -10.51 7.73
C ASN A 64 -30.30 -11.60 6.70
#